data_AF-W7AJ13-F1
#
_entry.id   AF-W7AJ13-F1
#
_cell.length_a   1.000
_cell.length_b   1.000
_cell.length_c   1.000
_cell.angle_alpha   90.00
_cell.angle_beta   90.00
_cell.angle_gamma   90.00
#
_symmetry.space_group_name_H-M   'P 1'
#
loop_
_entity.id
_entity.type
_entity.pdbx_description
1 polymer ?
#
loop_
_entity_poly.entity_id
_entity_poly.type
_entity_poly.pdbx_seq_one_letter_code
_entity_poly.pdbx_strand_id
1 'polypeptide(L)'
;MNEAVTHLEHHATGKDDYELFKRYYFYSMALYKKKYEDHIYNEIITSLWNPDHLYFFDIISVEIMLQQRYKDSIFARWKYFYALAEKVEIEDAAIIVMTSANINDHNKNKDSYKNTIIENANLFKTDIDSEDYIRKGELKKRLLI
;
A
#
# COMPACT_ATOMS: atom_id res chain seq x y z
N MET A 1 -4.83 3.36 -12.03
CA MET A 1 -3.94 2.35 -11.41
C MET A 1 -2.80 1.89 -12.33
N ASN A 2 -2.93 1.96 -13.66
CA ASN A 2 -1.87 1.64 -14.63
C ASN A 2 -0.48 2.21 -14.32
N GLU A 3 -0.35 3.49 -13.93
CA GLU A 3 0.94 4.08 -13.51
C GLU A 3 1.59 3.25 -12.41
N ALA A 4 0.83 2.89 -11.36
CA ALA A 4 1.34 2.11 -10.25
C ALA A 4 1.76 0.69 -10.67
N VAL A 5 1.02 0.07 -11.61
CA VAL A 5 1.38 -1.24 -12.20
C VAL A 5 2.70 -1.13 -12.95
N THR A 6 2.85 -0.14 -13.84
CA THR A 6 4.07 0.09 -14.61
C THR A 6 5.29 0.38 -13.72
N HIS A 7 5.11 1.18 -12.67
CA HIS A 7 6.16 1.44 -11.68
C HIS A 7 6.59 0.14 -10.99
N LEU A 8 5.64 -0.67 -10.50
CA LEU A 8 5.94 -1.92 -9.82
C LEU A 8 6.61 -2.94 -10.75
N GLU A 9 6.17 -3.04 -12.01
CA GLU A 9 6.80 -3.90 -13.02
C GLU A 9 8.25 -3.47 -13.32
N HIS A 10 8.49 -2.16 -13.46
CA HIS A 10 9.82 -1.62 -13.66
C HIS A 10 10.76 -1.94 -12.48
N HIS A 11 10.27 -1.80 -11.24
CA HIS A 11 11.06 -2.10 -10.05
C HIS A 11 11.27 -3.61 -9.82
N ALA A 12 10.31 -4.45 -10.21
CA ALA A 12 10.47 -5.90 -10.13
C ALA A 12 11.48 -6.47 -11.14
N THR A 13 11.64 -5.81 -12.29
CA THR A 13 12.55 -6.22 -13.37
C THR A 13 13.92 -5.55 -13.30
N GLY A 14 14.02 -4.34 -12.73
CA GLY A 14 15.26 -3.61 -12.53
C GLY A 14 16.05 -4.08 -11.30
N LYS A 15 17.30 -4.50 -11.48
CA LYS A 15 18.15 -4.99 -10.37
C LYS A 15 19.18 -3.99 -9.87
N ASP A 16 19.35 -2.86 -10.54
CA ASP A 16 20.64 -2.17 -10.54
C ASP A 16 20.91 -1.26 -9.33
N ASP A 17 19.93 -1.02 -8.45
CA ASP A 17 20.11 -0.15 -7.27
C ASP A 17 19.50 -0.71 -5.97
N TYR A 18 19.23 -2.01 -5.93
CA TYR A 18 18.56 -2.66 -4.80
C TYR A 18 19.55 -3.35 -3.86
N GLU A 19 19.52 -2.97 -2.59
CA GLU A 19 20.27 -3.64 -1.53
C GLU A 19 19.40 -4.73 -0.89
N LEU A 20 19.96 -5.92 -0.70
CA LEU A 20 19.29 -6.96 0.09
C LEU A 20 19.12 -6.48 1.54
N PHE A 21 17.88 -6.41 2.00
CA PHE A 21 17.56 -6.00 3.36
C PHE A 21 17.42 -7.19 4.30
N LYS A 22 16.66 -8.22 3.89
CA LYS A 22 16.37 -9.37 4.76
C LYS A 22 16.02 -10.62 3.95
N ARG A 23 16.35 -11.80 4.49
CA ARG A 23 15.89 -13.09 3.96
C ARG A 23 15.02 -13.80 4.99
N TYR A 24 13.92 -14.36 4.52
CA TYR A 24 13.01 -15.23 5.27
C TYR A 24 13.07 -16.62 4.66
N TYR A 25 13.95 -17.46 5.20
CA TYR A 25 14.20 -18.80 4.67
C TYR A 25 12.96 -19.70 4.70
N PHE A 26 12.12 -19.58 5.73
CA PHE A 26 10.90 -20.38 5.87
C PHE A 26 9.87 -20.13 4.75
N TYR A 27 9.87 -18.92 4.19
CA TYR A 27 8.96 -18.52 3.11
C TYR A 27 9.67 -18.36 1.77
N SER A 28 10.93 -18.80 1.67
CA SER A 28 11.79 -18.62 0.48
C SER A 28 11.74 -17.19 -0.08
N MET A 29 11.76 -16.20 0.81
CA MET A 29 11.47 -14.80 0.48
C MET A 29 12.68 -13.92 0.80
N ALA A 30 12.98 -12.98 -0.10
CA ALA A 30 14.03 -11.99 0.07
C ALA A 30 13.46 -10.58 -0.10
N LEU A 31 13.68 -9.73 0.89
CA LEU A 31 13.33 -8.31 0.87
C LEU A 31 14.52 -7.51 0.38
N TYR A 32 14.25 -6.62 -0.56
CA TYR A 32 15.20 -5.67 -1.09
C TYR A 32 14.73 -4.26 -0.77
N LYS A 33 15.66 -3.30 -0.70
CA LYS A 33 15.33 -1.89 -0.50
C LYS A 33 16.15 -1.06 -1.48
N LYS A 34 15.53 -0.01 -2.00
CA LYS A 34 16.21 1.02 -2.79
C LYS A 34 16.05 2.34 -2.05
N LYS A 35 17.15 3.08 -1.90
CA LYS A 35 17.08 4.45 -1.37
C LYS A 35 16.58 5.37 -2.47
N TYR A 36 15.56 6.15 -2.17
CA TYR A 36 15.14 7.27 -2.99
C TYR A 36 15.45 8.54 -2.18
N GLU A 37 15.83 9.63 -2.84
CA GLU A 37 16.26 10.89 -2.21
C GLU A 37 15.39 11.23 -0.98
N ASP A 38 16.03 11.26 0.20
CA ASP A 38 15.50 11.53 1.55
C ASP A 38 14.45 10.58 2.16
N HIS A 39 13.98 9.55 1.46
CA HIS A 39 13.04 8.56 2.00
C HIS A 39 13.48 7.11 1.74
N ILE A 40 13.62 6.32 2.82
CA ILE A 40 13.83 4.87 2.72
C ILE A 40 12.48 4.24 2.36
N TYR A 41 12.29 3.96 1.07
CA TYR A 41 11.22 3.08 0.64
C TYR A 41 11.62 1.65 0.97
N ASN A 42 10.89 1.03 1.90
CA ASN A 42 10.92 -0.42 2.01
C ASN A 42 10.05 -0.93 0.87
N GLU A 43 10.65 -1.11 -0.30
CA GLU A 43 9.95 -1.79 -1.37
C GLU A 43 9.81 -3.26 -0.96
N ILE A 44 8.64 -3.57 -0.42
CA ILE A 44 8.28 -4.93 -0.04
C ILE A 44 7.97 -5.68 -1.34
N ILE A 45 9.02 -6.05 -2.09
CA ILE A 45 8.93 -7.15 -3.06
C ILE A 45 8.89 -8.43 -2.23
N THR A 46 7.70 -8.71 -1.69
CA THR A 46 7.42 -9.91 -0.94
C THR A 46 6.46 -10.74 -1.74
N SER A 47 6.76 -12.04 -1.85
CA SER A 47 5.74 -13.06 -1.99
C SER A 47 4.75 -12.91 -0.82
N LEU A 48 3.78 -12.01 -0.98
CA LEU A 48 2.66 -11.77 -0.08
C LEU A 48 1.60 -12.88 -0.24
N TRP A 49 1.99 -14.04 -0.75
CA TRP A 49 1.07 -15.08 -1.16
C TRP A 49 1.21 -16.29 -0.23
N ASN A 50 0.29 -16.37 0.72
CA ASN A 50 -0.10 -17.62 1.35
C ASN A 50 -1.50 -18.00 0.80
N PRO A 51 -1.60 -18.98 -0.10
CA PRO A 51 -2.87 -19.40 -0.70
C PRO A 51 -3.88 -19.92 0.32
N ASP A 52 -3.41 -20.49 1.43
CA ASP A 52 -4.30 -21.14 2.41
C ASP A 52 -4.96 -20.13 3.37
N HIS A 53 -4.61 -18.84 3.27
CA HIS A 53 -5.21 -17.75 4.05
C HIS A 53 -5.89 -16.71 3.16
N LEU A 54 -6.63 -17.21 2.15
CA LEU A 54 -7.49 -16.48 1.21
C LEU A 54 -8.65 -15.66 1.83
N TYR A 55 -8.71 -15.47 3.15
CA TYR A 55 -9.77 -14.67 3.79
C TYR A 55 -9.66 -13.16 3.53
N PHE A 56 -8.62 -12.68 2.86
CA PHE A 56 -8.44 -11.24 2.69
C PHE A 56 -8.89 -10.71 1.34
N PHE A 57 -8.68 -11.35 0.19
CA PHE A 57 -9.06 -10.75 -1.10
C PHE A 57 -9.36 -11.77 -2.21
N ASP A 58 -10.64 -12.14 -2.37
CA ASP A 58 -11.17 -12.62 -3.66
C ASP A 58 -11.29 -11.41 -4.60
N ILE A 59 -10.19 -11.03 -5.24
CA ILE A 59 -10.15 -9.92 -6.20
C ILE A 59 -10.71 -10.40 -7.55
N ILE A 60 -12.03 -10.39 -7.67
CA ILE A 60 -12.71 -10.35 -8.96
C ILE A 60 -12.62 -8.91 -9.45
N SER A 61 -11.84 -8.62 -10.48
CA SER A 61 -11.74 -7.41 -11.33
C SER A 61 -12.53 -6.12 -10.93
N VAL A 62 -12.44 -5.70 -9.67
CA VAL A 62 -13.09 -4.52 -9.12
C VAL A 62 -11.98 -3.77 -8.40
N GLU A 63 -11.79 -2.48 -8.70
CA GLU A 63 -10.94 -1.62 -7.89
C GLU A 63 -11.53 -1.56 -6.48
N ILE A 64 -10.87 -2.22 -5.53
CA ILE A 64 -11.34 -2.29 -4.14
C ILE A 64 -10.62 -1.21 -3.34
N MET A 65 -11.39 -0.43 -2.57
CA MET A 65 -10.85 0.45 -1.57
C MET A 65 -10.70 -0.28 -0.23
N LEU A 66 -9.51 -0.24 0.33
CA LEU A 66 -9.15 -0.92 1.55
C LEU A 66 -8.88 0.08 2.65
N GLN A 67 -9.46 -0.16 3.81
CA GLN A 67 -9.06 0.50 5.05
C GLN A 67 -8.27 -0.48 5.90
N GLN A 68 -6.99 -0.20 6.14
CA GLN A 68 -6.16 -1.02 7.02
C GLN A 68 -5.75 -0.26 8.27
N ARG A 69 -5.72 -0.97 9.40
CA ARG A 69 -5.34 -0.44 10.72
C ARG A 69 -4.16 -1.18 11.28
N TYR A 70 -3.27 -0.46 11.93
CA TYR A 70 -2.07 -1.05 12.53
C TYR A 70 -1.58 -0.23 13.72
N LYS A 71 -0.65 -0.83 14.47
CA LYS A 71 0.14 -0.21 15.51
C LYS A 71 1.61 -0.56 15.30
N ASP A 72 2.51 0.37 15.59
CA ASP A 72 3.95 0.07 15.55
C ASP A 72 4.37 -0.81 16.73
N SER A 73 3.62 -0.75 17.83
CA SER A 73 3.84 -1.53 19.05
C SER A 73 2.55 -1.63 19.88
N ILE A 74 2.50 -2.50 20.87
CA ILE A 74 1.30 -2.73 21.71
C ILE A 74 0.79 -1.41 22.34
N PHE A 75 1.72 -0.53 22.73
CA PHE A 75 1.45 0.76 23.37
C PHE A 75 1.33 1.93 22.38
N ALA A 76 1.63 1.73 21.10
CA ALA A 76 1.52 2.79 20.10
C ALA A 76 0.05 3.17 19.85
N ARG A 77 -0.14 4.43 19.44
CA ARG A 77 -1.43 4.90 18.94
C ARG A 77 -1.80 4.14 17.66
N TRP A 78 -3.07 3.77 17.54
CA TRP A 78 -3.58 3.19 16.32
C TRP A 78 -3.42 4.14 15.13
N LYS A 79 -2.99 3.57 14.02
CA LYS A 79 -2.85 4.23 12.73
C LYS A 79 -3.73 3.55 11.72
N TYR A 80 -4.09 4.27 10.68
CA TYR A 80 -4.85 3.72 9.56
C TYR A 80 -4.49 4.42 8.27
N PHE A 81 -4.75 3.73 7.15
CA PHE A 81 -4.64 4.29 5.81
C PHE A 81 -5.74 3.72 4.92
N TYR A 82 -6.00 4.43 3.83
CA TYR A 82 -6.81 3.93 2.72
C TYR A 82 -5.92 3.64 1.53
N ALA A 83 -6.17 2.54 0.84
CA ALA A 83 -5.50 2.20 -0.40
C ALA A 83 -6.49 1.71 -1.45
N LEU A 84 -6.25 2.07 -2.70
CA LEU A 84 -6.84 1.39 -3.85
C LEU A 84 -5.97 0.19 -4.17
N ALA A 85 -6.60 -0.96 -4.34
CA ALA A 85 -5.94 -2.20 -4.72
C ALA A 85 -6.42 -2.67 -6.09
N GLU A 86 -5.48 -3.12 -6.91
CA GLU A 86 -5.76 -3.77 -8.20
C GLU A 86 -4.89 -5.01 -8.34
N LYS A 87 -5.48 -6.07 -8.88
CA LYS A 87 -4.77 -7.28 -9.33
C LYS A 87 -4.78 -7.30 -10.84
N VAL A 88 -3.59 -7.37 -11.45
CA VAL A 88 -3.41 -7.53 -12.90
C VAL A 88 -2.74 -8.87 -13.15
N GLU A 89 -3.36 -9.71 -13.97
CA GLU A 89 -2.76 -10.97 -14.41
C GLU A 89 -1.88 -10.73 -15.64
N ILE A 90 -0.64 -11.23 -15.58
CA ILE A 90 0.31 -11.30 -16.68
C ILE A 90 0.58 -12.77 -16.98
N GLU A 91 1.24 -13.09 -18.09
CA GLU A 91 1.33 -14.46 -18.64
C GLU A 91 1.68 -15.53 -17.58
N ASP A 92 2.74 -15.30 -16.80
CA ASP A 92 3.23 -16.27 -15.80
C ASP A 92 3.11 -15.80 -14.34
N ALA A 93 2.45 -14.66 -14.09
CA ALA A 93 2.40 -14.07 -12.75
C ALA A 93 1.20 -13.15 -12.55
N ALA A 94 0.99 -12.69 -11.31
CA ALA A 94 0.01 -11.67 -10.99
C ALA A 94 0.69 -10.51 -10.28
N ILE A 95 0.39 -9.30 -10.71
CA ILE A 95 0.81 -8.05 -10.07
C ILE A 95 -0.33 -7.60 -9.18
N ILE A 96 -0.07 -7.48 -7.87
CA ILE A 96 -1.00 -6.85 -6.94
C ILE A 96 -0.40 -5.51 -6.54
N VAL A 97 -1.07 -4.43 -6.93
CA VAL A 97 -0.62 -3.08 -6.66
C VAL A 97 -1.57 -2.40 -5.70
N MET A 98 -1.02 -1.64 -4.76
CA MET A 98 -1.78 -0.83 -3.82
C MET A 98 -1.22 0.59 -3.80
N THR A 99 -2.10 1.58 -3.80
CA THR A 99 -1.69 2.99 -3.74
C THR A 99 -2.63 3.81 -2.88
N SER A 100 -2.09 4.78 -2.16
CA SER A 100 -2.93 5.72 -1.42
C SER A 100 -3.58 6.71 -2.38
N ALA A 101 -4.87 6.94 -2.20
CA ALA A 101 -5.63 7.93 -2.96
C ALA A 101 -6.08 9.11 -2.08
N ASN A 102 -6.64 10.14 -2.71
CA ASN A 102 -7.11 11.33 -2.01
C ASN A 102 -8.51 11.11 -1.42
N ILE A 103 -8.56 10.49 -0.24
CA ILE A 103 -9.81 10.11 0.44
C ILE A 103 -10.19 11.16 1.49
N ASN A 104 -11.36 11.77 1.34
CA ASN A 104 -11.99 12.56 2.38
C ASN A 104 -12.80 11.65 3.32
N ASP A 105 -12.24 11.39 4.50
CA ASP A 105 -12.83 10.57 5.55
C ASP A 105 -13.36 11.42 6.71
N HIS A 106 -13.52 12.73 6.52
CA HIS A 106 -14.01 13.67 7.54
C HIS A 106 -13.25 13.61 8.87
N ASN A 107 -12.00 13.15 8.86
CA ASN A 107 -11.14 13.22 10.03
C ASN A 107 -10.92 14.69 10.41
N LYS A 108 -11.01 15.01 11.69
CA LYS A 108 -10.66 16.33 12.25
C LYS A 108 -9.31 16.85 11.77
N ASN A 109 -8.33 15.97 11.56
CA ASN A 109 -7.05 16.34 10.97
C ASN A 109 -7.22 16.56 9.46
N LYS A 110 -7.24 17.83 9.06
CA LYS A 110 -7.41 18.27 7.67
C LYS A 110 -6.14 18.19 6.81
N ASP A 111 -5.14 17.44 7.25
CA ASP A 111 -3.90 17.29 6.48
C ASP A 111 -4.25 16.64 5.14
N SER A 112 -4.13 17.42 4.06
CA SER A 112 -4.31 16.91 2.71
C SER A 112 -3.09 16.05 2.37
N TYR A 113 -3.24 14.75 2.42
CA TYR A 113 -2.19 13.84 2.02
C TYR A 113 -2.18 13.73 0.49
N LYS A 114 -1.02 13.97 -0.12
CA LYS A 114 -0.78 13.77 -1.55
C LYS A 114 0.18 12.59 -1.73
N ASN A 115 -0.14 11.71 -2.65
CA ASN A 115 0.75 10.65 -3.10
C ASN A 115 1.81 11.26 -4.03
N THR A 116 3.08 11.21 -3.63
CA THR A 116 4.20 11.76 -4.41
C THR A 116 4.87 10.74 -5.31
N ILE A 117 4.51 9.46 -5.18
CA ILE A 117 5.08 8.36 -5.98
C ILE A 117 4.21 8.13 -7.21
N ILE A 118 2.91 7.98 -7.00
CA ILE A 118 1.91 7.75 -8.04
C ILE A 118 1.04 9.00 -8.11
N GLU A 119 1.45 9.97 -8.92
CA GLU A 119 0.79 11.28 -8.93
C GLU A 119 -0.66 11.17 -9.41
N ASN A 120 -0.94 10.27 -10.37
CA ASN A 120 -2.31 10.08 -10.87
C ASN A 120 -3.25 9.50 -9.81
N ALA A 121 -2.74 8.87 -8.75
CA ALA A 121 -3.59 8.41 -7.64
C ALA A 121 -4.29 9.57 -6.91
N ASN A 122 -3.74 10.79 -6.99
CA ASN A 122 -4.36 11.99 -6.42
C ASN A 122 -5.57 12.50 -7.21
N LEU A 123 -5.74 12.06 -8.47
CA LEU A 123 -6.91 12.37 -9.29
C LEU A 123 -8.15 11.66 -8.78
N PHE A 124 -7.97 10.47 -8.20
CA PHE A 124 -9.04 9.75 -7.54
C PHE A 124 -9.37 10.43 -6.21
N LYS A 125 -10.52 11.12 -6.21
CA LYS A 125 -11.08 11.79 -5.04
C LYS A 125 -12.41 11.16 -4.72
N THR A 126 -12.57 10.71 -3.49
CA THR A 126 -13.87 10.31 -2.99
C THR A 126 -14.09 10.81 -1.58
N ASP A 127 -15.35 11.02 -1.28
CA ASP A 127 -15.86 11.22 0.06
C ASP A 127 -16.35 9.88 0.58
N ILE A 128 -16.09 9.57 1.86
CA ILE A 128 -16.56 8.33 2.49
C ILE A 128 -17.22 8.61 3.85
N ASP A 129 -18.26 7.83 4.13
CA ASP A 129 -18.91 7.81 5.44
C ASP A 129 -18.08 6.97 6.42
N SER A 130 -17.08 7.60 7.03
CA SER A 130 -16.17 6.97 7.98
C SER A 130 -16.77 6.83 9.38
N GLU A 131 -16.16 5.95 10.19
CA GLU A 131 -16.61 5.72 11.56
C GLU A 131 -16.35 6.93 12.48
N ASP A 132 -17.20 7.11 13.49
CA ASP A 132 -17.16 8.28 14.38
C ASP A 132 -15.81 8.54 15.05
N TYR A 133 -15.07 7.48 15.43
CA TYR A 133 -13.74 7.64 16.04
C TYR A 133 -12.69 8.12 15.03
N ILE A 134 -12.84 7.82 13.73
CA ILE A 134 -12.00 8.37 12.66
C ILE A 134 -12.31 9.85 12.50
N ARG A 135 -13.59 10.20 12.45
CA ARG A 135 -14.06 11.60 12.39
C ARG A 135 -13.57 12.41 13.58
N LYS A 136 -13.61 11.82 14.78
CA LYS A 136 -13.09 12.41 16.02
C LYS A 136 -11.56 12.49 16.06
N GLY A 137 -10.87 11.88 15.09
CA GLY A 137 -9.42 11.88 14.99
C GLY A 137 -8.75 11.04 16.06
N GLU A 138 -9.38 9.96 16.54
CA GLU A 138 -8.83 9.06 17.57
C GLU A 138 -7.68 8.21 17.01
N LEU A 139 -7.75 7.84 15.74
CA LEU A 139 -6.68 7.16 15.01
C LEU A 139 -5.86 8.16 14.20
N LYS A 140 -4.57 7.85 13.98
CA LYS A 140 -3.68 8.67 13.15
C LYS A 140 -3.73 8.21 11.69
N LYS A 141 -4.23 9.08 10.80
CA LYS A 141 -4.21 8.86 9.35
C LYS A 141 -2.76 8.82 8.84
N ARG A 142 -2.48 7.89 7.92
CA ARG A 142 -1.18 7.72 7.26
C ARG A 142 -1.41 7.42 5.77
N LEU A 143 -0.38 7.63 4.98
CA LEU A 143 -0.29 7.08 3.62
C LEU A 143 0.36 5.70 3.70
N LEU A 144 -0.06 4.82 2.79
CA LEU A 144 0.75 3.68 2.35
C LEU A 144 2.02 4.26 1.70
N ILE A 145 3.18 3.89 2.24
CA ILE A 145 4.53 4.25 1.79
C ILE A 145 5.31 2.96 1.64
#